data_AF-A0A1F2PBJ4-F1
#
_entry.id   AF-A0A1F2PBJ4-F1
#
_cell.length_a   1.000
_cell.length_b   1.000
_cell.length_c   1.000
_cell.angle_alpha   90.00
_cell.angle_beta   90.00
_cell.angle_gamma   90.00
#
_symmetry.space_group_name_H-M   'P 1'
#
loop_
_entity.id
_entity.type
_entity.pdbx_description
1 polymer ?
#
loop_
_entity_poly.entity_id
_entity_poly.type
_entity_poly.pdbx_seq_one_letter_code
_entity_poly.pdbx_strand_id
1 'polypeptide(L)'
;MSAMKNSSGDLMETNEIGEVLKNLTHYINIYLVLSEEELRSKIAEEVSKIEEKRKTEIEKDFGESMEDLIFNSITTHEKLSINSPDLHVKINYLGETFYCPPSHRFMEAEISKAFLRLVESRIDFDRFKTVVLNFMQEAGYKTEVIEGENKILAEKDGFEPLYLRLLPTINVVPDMLEEFGGEVNVFIVPTEKTPWAFVNFIRSMDEYYIPDSAMIWVANIKKGSIDPLIGEPGDSAITSTFDNPSRAKKAIQIWRRAGGIDSSFIGLS
;
A
#
# COMPACT_ATOMS: atom_id res chain seq x y z
N MET A 1 -47.97 -4.59 -27.32
CA MET A 1 -46.74 -4.87 -28.10
C MET A 1 -45.60 -4.18 -27.35
N SER A 2 -45.07 -4.71 -26.26
CA SER A 2 -44.19 -5.89 -26.10
C SER A 2 -42.92 -5.80 -26.94
N ALA A 3 -41.89 -5.16 -26.37
CA ALA A 3 -40.48 -5.32 -26.72
C ALA A 3 -39.63 -5.05 -25.47
N MET A 4 -39.89 -5.80 -24.40
CA MET A 4 -38.98 -6.02 -23.28
C MET A 4 -38.95 -7.53 -23.09
N LYS A 5 -37.93 -8.19 -23.64
CA LYS A 5 -37.40 -9.48 -23.20
C LYS A 5 -36.32 -9.98 -24.16
N ASN A 6 -35.20 -10.40 -23.58
CA ASN A 6 -34.20 -11.34 -24.07
C ASN A 6 -32.99 -10.78 -24.86
N SER A 7 -32.13 -9.97 -24.22
CA SER A 7 -30.73 -9.86 -24.67
C SER A 7 -29.68 -10.14 -23.58
N SER A 8 -30.06 -10.22 -22.30
CA SER A 8 -29.10 -10.42 -21.20
C SER A 8 -28.69 -11.89 -20.97
N GLY A 9 -29.36 -12.85 -21.62
CA GLY A 9 -29.15 -14.28 -21.38
C GLY A 9 -28.09 -14.96 -22.25
N ASP A 10 -27.70 -14.35 -23.36
CA ASP A 10 -26.96 -15.04 -24.44
C ASP A 10 -25.53 -14.52 -24.70
N LEU A 11 -25.03 -13.58 -23.90
CA LEU A 11 -23.61 -13.18 -23.98
C LEU A 11 -22.66 -14.26 -23.39
N MET A 12 -23.22 -15.27 -22.72
CA MET A 12 -22.57 -16.06 -21.67
C MET A 12 -22.13 -17.48 -22.05
N GLU A 13 -22.35 -17.93 -23.29
CA GLU A 13 -21.66 -19.12 -23.84
C GLU A 13 -20.42 -18.74 -24.68
N THR A 14 -19.85 -17.55 -24.44
CA THR A 14 -18.54 -17.21 -25.02
C THR A 14 -17.44 -17.59 -24.04
N ASN A 15 -16.62 -18.57 -24.45
CA ASN A 15 -15.56 -19.20 -23.66
C ASN A 15 -14.65 -18.19 -22.93
N GLU A 16 -14.42 -17.02 -23.52
CA GLU A 16 -13.45 -16.02 -23.05
C GLU A 16 -13.90 -15.26 -21.78
N ILE A 17 -15.14 -14.73 -21.74
CA ILE A 17 -15.62 -14.00 -20.54
C ILE A 17 -15.79 -14.96 -19.37
N GLY A 18 -16.30 -16.16 -19.63
CA GLY A 18 -16.39 -17.22 -18.64
C GLY A 18 -15.02 -17.58 -18.06
N GLU A 19 -13.98 -17.65 -18.90
CA GLU A 19 -12.60 -17.91 -18.47
C GLU A 19 -12.03 -16.75 -17.63
N VAL A 20 -12.26 -15.49 -18.02
CA VAL A 20 -11.88 -14.32 -17.23
C VAL A 20 -12.53 -14.35 -15.84
N LEU A 21 -13.84 -14.56 -15.76
CA LEU A 21 -14.55 -14.62 -14.47
C LEU A 21 -14.08 -15.80 -13.61
N LYS A 22 -13.75 -16.94 -14.23
CA LYS A 22 -13.19 -18.10 -13.53
C LYS A 22 -11.80 -17.81 -12.96
N ASN A 23 -10.92 -17.16 -13.72
CA ASN A 23 -9.57 -16.79 -13.29
C ASN A 23 -9.63 -15.77 -12.15
N LEU A 24 -10.50 -14.77 -12.26
CA LEU A 24 -10.74 -13.79 -11.20
C LEU A 24 -11.28 -14.46 -9.94
N THR A 25 -12.23 -15.40 -10.07
CA THR A 25 -12.75 -16.18 -8.93
C THR A 25 -11.63 -16.96 -8.22
N HIS A 26 -10.73 -17.59 -8.98
CA HIS A 26 -9.59 -18.30 -8.40
C HIS A 26 -8.66 -17.36 -7.63
N TYR A 27 -8.31 -16.22 -8.21
CA TYR A 27 -7.49 -15.20 -7.56
C TYR A 27 -8.14 -14.67 -6.28
N ILE A 28 -9.43 -14.35 -6.33
CA ILE A 28 -10.21 -13.89 -5.18
C ILE A 28 -10.20 -14.92 -4.05
N ASN A 29 -10.37 -16.20 -4.36
CA ASN A 29 -10.38 -17.25 -3.34
C ASN A 29 -9.02 -17.47 -2.67
N ILE A 30 -7.91 -17.07 -3.32
CA ILE A 30 -6.56 -17.13 -2.73
C ILE A 30 -6.36 -16.00 -1.73
N TYR A 31 -6.77 -14.77 -2.09
CA TYR A 31 -6.41 -13.57 -1.33
C TYR A 31 -7.51 -13.06 -0.39
N LEU A 32 -8.78 -13.35 -0.69
CA LEU A 32 -10.01 -13.03 0.05
C LEU A 32 -10.31 -11.53 0.23
N VAL A 33 -9.30 -10.71 0.49
CA VAL A 33 -9.37 -9.26 0.62
C VAL A 33 -8.45 -8.65 -0.42
N LEU A 34 -9.02 -7.84 -1.31
CA LEU A 34 -8.30 -7.19 -2.40
C LEU A 34 -8.49 -5.68 -2.30
N SER A 35 -7.43 -4.92 -2.55
CA SER A 35 -7.58 -3.47 -2.75
C SER A 35 -8.27 -3.18 -4.07
N GLU A 36 -8.89 -2.01 -4.19
CA GLU A 36 -9.47 -1.58 -5.48
C GLU A 36 -8.43 -1.60 -6.62
N GLU A 37 -7.21 -1.11 -6.36
CA GLU A 37 -6.14 -1.06 -7.35
C GLU A 37 -5.66 -2.46 -7.75
N GLU A 38 -5.48 -3.37 -6.80
CA GLU A 38 -5.13 -4.78 -7.05
C GLU A 38 -6.21 -5.48 -7.90
N LEU A 39 -7.49 -5.31 -7.53
CA LEU A 39 -8.60 -5.89 -8.27
C LEU A 39 -8.69 -5.33 -9.70
N ARG A 40 -8.59 -4.00 -9.87
CA ARG A 40 -8.60 -3.37 -11.20
C ARG A 40 -7.41 -3.81 -12.05
N SER A 41 -6.21 -3.88 -11.47
CA SER A 41 -5.03 -4.37 -12.17
C SER A 41 -5.21 -5.82 -12.64
N LYS A 42 -5.78 -6.68 -11.80
CA LYS A 42 -6.01 -8.08 -12.16
C LYS A 42 -7.10 -8.22 -13.21
N ILE A 43 -8.15 -7.41 -13.16
CA ILE A 43 -9.19 -7.34 -14.21
C ILE A 43 -8.56 -6.91 -15.53
N ALA A 44 -7.79 -5.83 -15.57
CA ALA A 44 -7.11 -5.36 -16.78
C ALA A 44 -6.17 -6.43 -17.37
N GLU A 45 -5.43 -7.17 -16.52
CA GLU A 45 -4.60 -8.28 -16.96
C GLU A 45 -5.42 -9.39 -17.63
N GLU A 46 -6.54 -9.81 -17.05
CA GLU A 46 -7.39 -10.86 -17.63
C GLU A 46 -8.13 -10.37 -18.88
N VAL A 47 -8.63 -9.12 -18.88
CA VAL A 47 -9.27 -8.50 -20.05
C VAL A 47 -8.29 -8.37 -21.21
N SER A 48 -7.00 -8.08 -20.95
CA SER A 48 -5.99 -7.98 -22.01
C SER A 48 -5.84 -9.25 -22.87
N LYS A 49 -6.31 -10.40 -22.37
CA LYS A 49 -6.29 -11.71 -23.04
C LYS A 49 -7.45 -11.91 -24.01
N ILE A 50 -8.49 -11.07 -23.95
CA ILE A 50 -9.64 -11.10 -24.85
C ILE A 50 -9.27 -10.45 -26.20
N GLU A 51 -9.79 -10.96 -27.31
CA GLU A 51 -9.61 -10.36 -28.63
C GLU A 51 -10.19 -8.93 -28.68
N GLU A 52 -9.41 -7.99 -29.22
CA GLU A 52 -9.76 -6.55 -29.23
C GLU A 52 -11.09 -6.24 -29.93
N LYS A 53 -11.37 -6.96 -31.03
CA LYS A 53 -12.64 -6.86 -31.75
C LYS A 53 -13.82 -7.20 -30.83
N ARG A 54 -13.66 -8.22 -29.99
CA ARG A 54 -14.70 -8.70 -29.09
C ARG A 54 -14.95 -7.72 -27.94
N LYS A 55 -13.89 -7.15 -27.37
CA LYS A 55 -14.02 -6.06 -26.39
C LYS A 55 -14.85 -4.91 -26.96
N THR A 56 -14.47 -4.44 -28.16
CA THR A 56 -15.14 -3.31 -28.81
C THR A 56 -16.64 -3.58 -29.07
N GLU A 57 -17.00 -4.81 -29.44
CA GLU A 57 -18.41 -5.21 -29.61
C GLU A 57 -19.20 -5.08 -28.30
N ILE A 58 -18.65 -5.60 -27.21
CA ILE A 58 -19.29 -5.57 -25.88
C ILE A 58 -19.38 -4.12 -25.36
N GLU A 59 -18.28 -3.38 -25.42
CA GLU A 59 -18.23 -1.98 -24.94
C GLU A 59 -19.24 -1.09 -25.67
N LYS A 60 -19.47 -1.35 -26.96
CA LYS A 60 -20.48 -0.63 -27.75
C LYS A 60 -21.91 -0.94 -27.30
N ASP A 61 -22.19 -2.19 -26.94
CA ASP A 61 -23.52 -2.62 -26.53
C ASP A 61 -23.89 -2.11 -25.13
N PHE A 62 -22.90 -1.96 -24.25
CA PHE A 62 -23.10 -1.57 -22.86
C PHE A 62 -22.76 -0.10 -22.55
N GLY A 63 -21.95 0.56 -23.40
CA GLY A 63 -21.55 1.96 -23.22
C GLY A 63 -20.51 2.19 -22.12
N GLU A 64 -19.88 1.13 -21.61
CA GLU A 64 -18.83 1.14 -20.58
C GLU A 64 -17.64 0.28 -21.03
N SER A 65 -16.47 0.51 -20.44
CA SER A 65 -15.28 -0.31 -20.70
C SER A 65 -15.49 -1.74 -20.20
N MET A 66 -14.86 -2.72 -20.85
CA MET A 66 -14.96 -4.12 -20.40
C MET A 66 -14.44 -4.30 -18.97
N GLU A 67 -13.39 -3.55 -18.60
CA GLU A 67 -12.83 -3.54 -17.26
C GLU A 67 -13.83 -3.02 -16.23
N ASP A 68 -14.55 -1.92 -16.52
CA ASP A 68 -15.55 -1.37 -15.59
C ASP A 68 -16.78 -2.26 -15.49
N LEU A 69 -17.23 -2.86 -16.60
CA LEU A 69 -18.32 -3.84 -16.57
C LEU A 69 -17.98 -5.02 -15.64
N ILE A 70 -16.78 -5.58 -15.76
CA ILE A 70 -16.34 -6.69 -14.89
C ILE A 70 -16.17 -6.20 -13.45
N PHE A 71 -15.56 -5.03 -13.24
CA PHE A 71 -15.38 -4.47 -11.90
C PHE A 71 -16.71 -4.27 -11.19
N ASN A 72 -17.70 -3.67 -11.87
CA ASN A 72 -19.04 -3.47 -11.35
C ASN A 72 -19.75 -4.81 -11.11
N SER A 73 -19.55 -5.79 -12.00
CA SER A 73 -20.05 -7.17 -11.83
C SER A 73 -19.58 -7.82 -10.53
N ILE A 74 -18.34 -7.53 -10.14
CA ILE A 74 -17.71 -8.14 -8.97
C ILE A 74 -18.06 -7.38 -7.69
N THR A 75 -18.03 -6.05 -7.74
CA THR A 75 -18.11 -5.18 -6.56
C THR A 75 -19.50 -4.63 -6.25
N THR A 76 -20.50 -4.93 -7.09
CA THR A 76 -21.89 -4.51 -6.89
C THR A 76 -22.85 -5.71 -6.99
N HIS A 77 -24.14 -5.47 -6.81
CA HIS A 77 -25.17 -6.49 -7.02
C HIS A 77 -25.57 -6.68 -8.48
N GLU A 78 -25.11 -5.82 -9.40
CA GLU A 78 -25.38 -5.94 -10.83
C GLU A 78 -24.41 -6.95 -11.41
N LYS A 79 -24.87 -8.15 -11.78
CA LYS A 79 -24.00 -9.24 -12.25
C LYS A 79 -24.06 -9.40 -13.76
N LEU A 80 -22.90 -9.51 -14.41
CA LEU A 80 -22.80 -9.91 -15.82
C LEU A 80 -23.21 -11.38 -16.01
N SER A 81 -22.80 -12.23 -15.07
CA SER A 81 -23.01 -13.70 -15.08
C SER A 81 -23.52 -14.22 -13.75
N ILE A 82 -24.19 -15.37 -13.77
CA ILE A 82 -24.36 -16.23 -12.58
C ILE A 82 -23.01 -16.70 -12.00
N ASN A 83 -21.96 -16.73 -12.81
CA ASN A 83 -20.60 -17.11 -12.42
C ASN A 83 -19.74 -15.92 -12.00
N SER A 84 -20.31 -14.72 -11.90
CA SER A 84 -19.56 -13.55 -11.45
C SER A 84 -19.18 -13.75 -9.98
N PRO A 85 -17.89 -13.57 -9.60
CA PRO A 85 -17.55 -13.55 -8.20
C PRO A 85 -18.21 -12.35 -7.51
N ASP A 86 -18.38 -12.44 -6.19
CA ASP A 86 -19.09 -11.43 -5.42
C ASP A 86 -18.22 -10.87 -4.29
N LEU A 87 -17.77 -9.64 -4.48
CA LEU A 87 -16.97 -8.86 -3.54
C LEU A 87 -17.64 -7.52 -3.19
N HIS A 88 -18.96 -7.49 -3.06
CA HIS A 88 -19.67 -6.22 -2.82
C HIS A 88 -19.46 -5.62 -1.42
N VAL A 89 -18.84 -6.35 -0.48
CA VAL A 89 -18.53 -5.81 0.84
C VAL A 89 -17.31 -4.89 0.72
N LYS A 90 -17.54 -3.60 0.98
CA LYS A 90 -16.52 -2.56 0.94
C LYS A 90 -15.99 -2.26 2.34
N ILE A 91 -14.67 -2.22 2.47
CA ILE A 91 -13.96 -1.91 3.71
C ILE A 91 -13.09 -0.69 3.48
N ASN A 92 -13.17 0.31 4.35
CA ASN A 92 -12.19 1.40 4.38
C ASN A 92 -11.12 1.06 5.42
N TYR A 93 -9.86 1.03 4.99
CA TYR A 93 -8.73 0.79 5.88
C TYR A 93 -7.61 1.74 5.51
N LEU A 94 -7.22 2.61 6.46
CA LEU A 94 -6.18 3.63 6.28
C LEU A 94 -6.39 4.52 5.05
N GLY A 95 -7.65 4.85 4.75
CA GLY A 95 -8.02 5.70 3.62
C GLY A 95 -7.99 4.99 2.26
N GLU A 96 -7.68 3.70 2.22
CA GLU A 96 -7.79 2.87 1.01
C GLU A 96 -9.08 2.05 1.03
N THR A 97 -9.54 1.67 -0.16
CA THR A 97 -10.74 0.83 -0.35
C THR A 97 -10.32 -0.60 -0.61
N PHE A 98 -10.92 -1.52 0.15
CA PHE A 98 -10.79 -2.96 -0.02
C PHE A 98 -12.15 -3.62 -0.22
N TYR A 99 -12.13 -4.77 -0.88
CA TYR A 99 -13.30 -5.57 -1.20
C TYR A 99 -13.10 -7.00 -0.70
N CYS A 100 -14.16 -7.61 -0.14
CA CYS A 100 -14.15 -9.00 0.31
C CYS A 100 -15.49 -9.71 0.05
N PRO A 101 -15.51 -11.06 0.06
CA PRO A 101 -16.76 -11.81 -0.07
C PRO A 101 -17.71 -11.54 1.10
N PRO A 102 -19.04 -11.58 0.89
CA PRO A 102 -20.03 -11.38 1.96
C PRO A 102 -20.03 -12.47 3.03
N SER A 103 -19.62 -13.69 2.67
CA SER A 103 -19.43 -14.80 3.61
C SER A 103 -18.17 -14.65 4.46
N HIS A 104 -17.27 -13.74 4.07
CA HIS A 104 -16.00 -13.54 4.73
C HIS A 104 -16.18 -12.58 5.91
N ARG A 105 -15.96 -13.10 7.13
CA ARG A 105 -16.01 -12.25 8.32
C ARG A 105 -14.75 -11.39 8.35
N PHE A 106 -14.89 -10.12 8.71
CA PHE A 106 -13.77 -9.19 8.87
C PHE A 106 -12.66 -9.82 9.74
N MET A 107 -11.45 -9.98 9.19
CA MET A 107 -10.25 -10.35 9.94
C MET A 107 -9.17 -9.30 9.70
N GLU A 108 -8.78 -8.60 10.76
CA GLU A 108 -7.78 -7.52 10.73
C GLU A 108 -6.48 -7.95 10.04
N ALA A 109 -5.99 -9.15 10.35
CA ALA A 109 -4.75 -9.68 9.78
C ALA A 109 -4.77 -9.80 8.25
N GLU A 110 -5.92 -10.09 7.64
CA GLU A 110 -6.03 -10.23 6.17
C GLU A 110 -6.07 -8.87 5.50
N ILE A 111 -6.70 -7.89 6.13
CA ILE A 111 -6.73 -6.51 5.63
C ILE A 111 -5.32 -5.90 5.75
N SER A 112 -4.62 -6.12 6.86
CA SER A 112 -3.21 -5.70 7.01
C SER A 112 -2.32 -6.33 5.93
N LYS A 113 -2.50 -7.61 5.62
CA LYS A 113 -1.80 -8.28 4.52
C LYS A 113 -2.17 -7.70 3.15
N ALA A 114 -3.45 -7.41 2.89
CA ALA A 114 -3.90 -6.79 1.64
C ALA A 114 -3.34 -5.37 1.49
N PHE A 115 -3.29 -4.60 2.58
CA PHE A 115 -2.66 -3.30 2.61
C PHE A 115 -1.16 -3.39 2.30
N LEU A 116 -0.45 -4.36 2.90
CA LEU A 116 0.96 -4.59 2.62
C LEU A 116 1.22 -4.89 1.13
N ARG A 117 0.44 -5.79 0.51
CA ARG A 117 0.55 -6.07 -0.93
C ARG A 117 0.32 -4.82 -1.77
N LEU A 118 -0.68 -4.01 -1.42
CA LEU A 118 -0.98 -2.75 -2.11
C LEU A 118 0.20 -1.79 -2.05
N VAL A 119 0.76 -1.52 -0.87
CA VAL A 119 1.88 -0.59 -0.74
C VAL A 119 3.14 -1.11 -1.44
N GLU A 120 3.43 -2.41 -1.33
CA GLU A 120 4.56 -3.04 -2.02
C GLU A 120 4.44 -2.91 -3.54
N SER A 121 3.23 -3.10 -4.10
CA SER A 121 2.98 -2.94 -5.54
C SER A 121 3.24 -1.52 -6.07
N ARG A 122 3.18 -0.51 -5.19
CA ARG A 122 3.38 0.91 -5.53
C ARG A 122 4.83 1.36 -5.38
N ILE A 123 5.70 0.54 -4.78
CA ILE A 123 7.06 0.93 -4.43
C ILE A 123 8.05 0.36 -5.45
N ASP A 124 8.77 1.28 -6.08
CA ASP A 124 10.00 0.96 -6.78
C ASP A 124 11.14 0.85 -5.76
N PHE A 125 11.43 -0.38 -5.32
CA PHE A 125 12.45 -0.63 -4.31
C PHE A 125 13.87 -0.30 -4.79
N ASP A 126 14.16 -0.39 -6.09
CA ASP A 126 15.49 -0.05 -6.60
C ASP A 126 15.71 1.46 -6.60
N ARG A 127 14.68 2.22 -6.98
CA ARG A 127 14.70 3.67 -6.80
C ARG A 127 14.74 4.05 -5.32
N PHE A 128 14.00 3.36 -4.46
CA PHE A 128 14.03 3.60 -3.01
C PHE A 128 15.44 3.42 -2.45
N LYS A 129 16.10 2.29 -2.75
CA LYS A 129 17.51 2.03 -2.39
C LYS A 129 18.41 3.15 -2.90
N THR A 130 18.27 3.55 -4.16
CA THR A 130 19.06 4.62 -4.78
C THR A 130 18.95 5.94 -4.01
N VAL A 131 17.74 6.33 -3.59
CA VAL A 131 17.52 7.56 -2.81
C VAL A 131 18.26 7.50 -1.47
N VAL A 132 18.22 6.37 -0.79
CA VAL A 132 18.90 6.18 0.50
C VAL A 132 20.41 6.17 0.34
N LEU A 133 20.94 5.49 -0.68
CA LEU A 133 22.37 5.45 -0.97
C LEU A 133 22.91 6.85 -1.26
N ASN A 134 22.23 7.61 -2.11
CA ASN A 134 22.63 8.99 -2.44
C ASN A 134 22.62 9.88 -1.19
N PHE A 135 21.57 9.79 -0.37
CA PHE A 135 21.46 10.54 0.88
C PHE A 135 22.62 10.25 1.83
N MET A 136 22.95 8.97 2.05
CA MET A 136 24.05 8.58 2.94
C MET A 136 25.43 9.00 2.39
N GLN A 137 25.63 8.87 1.08
CA GLN A 137 26.87 9.29 0.41
C GLN A 137 27.07 10.80 0.49
N GLU A 138 26.01 11.59 0.33
CA GLU A 138 26.05 13.05 0.50
C GLU A 138 26.39 13.46 1.94
N ALA A 139 25.94 12.69 2.94
CA ALA A 139 26.36 12.84 4.34
C ALA A 139 27.80 12.36 4.62
N GLY A 140 28.49 11.81 3.62
CA GLY A 140 29.88 11.35 3.70
C GLY A 140 30.05 9.92 4.21
N TYR A 141 29.01 9.10 4.19
CA TYR A 141 29.08 7.69 4.58
C TYR A 141 29.46 6.81 3.38
N LYS A 142 30.24 5.76 3.65
CA LYS A 142 30.37 4.62 2.74
C LYS A 142 29.21 3.68 2.99
N THR A 143 28.61 3.16 1.92
CA THR A 143 27.39 2.34 1.99
C THR A 143 27.62 0.98 1.36
N GLU A 144 27.17 -0.07 2.02
CA GLU A 144 27.13 -1.44 1.51
C GLU A 144 25.69 -1.96 1.54
N VAL A 145 25.20 -2.46 0.40
CA VAL A 145 23.89 -3.12 0.31
C VAL A 145 24.07 -4.57 0.70
N ILE A 146 23.30 -5.05 1.68
CA ILE A 146 23.34 -6.44 2.10
C ILE A 146 22.48 -7.25 1.12
N GLU A 147 23.11 -8.13 0.33
CA GLU A 147 22.40 -8.88 -0.72
C GLU A 147 21.22 -9.70 -0.18
N GLY A 148 20.11 -9.68 -0.91
CA GLY A 148 18.89 -10.42 -0.56
C GLY A 148 18.05 -9.79 0.55
N GLU A 149 18.56 -8.75 1.22
CA GLU A 149 17.85 -8.06 2.28
C GLU A 149 17.66 -6.59 1.91
N ASN A 150 16.49 -6.02 2.19
CA ASN A 150 16.25 -4.57 2.03
C ASN A 150 16.99 -3.78 3.14
N LYS A 151 18.31 -4.01 3.27
CA LYS A 151 19.20 -3.51 4.30
C LYS A 151 20.43 -2.85 3.69
N ILE A 152 20.88 -1.79 4.34
CA ILE A 152 22.07 -1.03 3.97
C ILE A 152 22.89 -0.83 5.25
N LEU A 153 24.17 -1.16 5.19
CA LEU A 153 25.15 -0.75 6.20
C LEU A 153 25.78 0.57 5.74
N ALA A 154 25.85 1.56 6.62
CA ALA A 154 26.51 2.82 6.36
C ALA A 154 27.55 3.13 7.44
N GLU A 155 28.78 3.39 7.01
CA GLU A 155 29.93 3.62 7.89
C GLU A 155 30.63 4.95 7.57
N LYS A 156 31.08 5.63 8.62
CA LYS A 156 31.84 6.86 8.55
C LYS A 156 32.80 6.95 9.73
N ASP A 157 34.06 7.26 9.44
CA ASP A 157 35.10 7.34 10.47
C ASP A 157 34.71 8.31 11.60
N GLY A 158 34.79 7.83 12.85
CA GLY A 158 34.43 8.61 14.04
C GLY A 158 32.94 8.60 14.41
N PHE A 159 32.11 7.83 13.69
CA PHE A 159 30.69 7.62 14.00
C PHE A 159 30.37 6.13 14.12
N GLU A 160 29.37 5.80 14.94
CA GLU A 160 28.83 4.44 15.01
C GLU A 160 28.21 4.04 13.65
N PRO A 161 28.36 2.77 13.23
CA PRO A 161 27.71 2.25 12.03
C PRO A 161 26.19 2.39 12.10
N LEU A 162 25.59 2.74 10.96
CA LEU A 162 24.14 2.77 10.80
C LEU A 162 23.69 1.53 10.03
N TYR A 163 22.76 0.81 10.62
CA TYR A 163 22.07 -0.32 10.02
C TYR A 163 20.69 0.17 9.58
N LEU A 164 20.56 0.45 8.29
CA LEU A 164 19.35 1.00 7.69
C LEU A 164 18.51 -0.13 7.11
N ARG A 165 17.23 -0.18 7.45
CA ARG A 165 16.26 -1.13 6.88
C ARG A 165 15.18 -0.39 6.11
N LEU A 166 15.01 -0.74 4.84
CA LEU A 166 13.94 -0.22 4.00
C LEU A 166 12.70 -1.06 4.20
N LEU A 167 11.62 -0.41 4.60
CA LEU A 167 10.32 -1.02 4.83
C LEU A 167 9.28 -0.42 3.88
N PRO A 168 8.31 -1.22 3.41
CA PRO A 168 7.31 -0.74 2.46
C PRO A 168 6.34 0.27 3.07
N THR A 169 6.13 0.25 4.39
CA THR A 169 5.21 1.14 5.08
C THR A 169 5.60 1.31 6.54
N ILE A 170 5.14 2.40 7.16
CA ILE A 170 5.27 2.65 8.59
C ILE A 170 4.55 1.60 9.44
N ASN A 171 3.50 0.96 8.93
CA ASN A 171 2.69 0.02 9.71
C ASN A 171 3.40 -1.27 10.09
N VAL A 172 4.47 -1.65 9.38
CA VAL A 172 5.26 -2.85 9.72
C VAL A 172 6.36 -2.53 10.73
N VAL A 173 6.63 -1.26 11.00
CA VAL A 173 7.70 -0.86 11.94
C VAL A 173 7.52 -1.45 13.34
N PRO A 174 6.31 -1.50 13.96
CA PRO A 174 6.12 -2.12 15.27
C PRO A 174 6.58 -3.58 15.32
N ASP A 175 6.16 -4.40 14.34
CA ASP A 175 6.56 -5.81 14.25
C ASP A 175 8.09 -5.95 14.11
N MET A 176 8.72 -5.06 13.32
CA MET A 176 10.17 -5.08 13.10
C MET A 176 10.96 -4.59 14.31
N LEU A 177 10.42 -3.65 15.10
CA LEU A 177 11.03 -3.21 16.35
C LEU A 177 11.14 -4.37 17.36
N GLU A 178 10.11 -5.22 17.43
CA GLU A 178 10.10 -6.42 18.26
C GLU A 178 11.09 -7.49 17.74
N GLU A 179 11.13 -7.70 16.42
CA GLU A 179 11.96 -8.74 15.79
C GLU A 179 13.46 -8.44 15.90
N PHE A 180 13.89 -7.18 15.68
CA PHE A 180 15.31 -6.87 15.51
C PHE A 180 16.05 -6.47 16.78
N GLY A 181 15.38 -6.24 17.91
CA GLY A 181 16.00 -6.18 19.25
C GLY A 181 17.29 -5.34 19.42
N GLY A 182 17.55 -4.36 18.55
CA GLY A 182 18.78 -3.54 18.55
C GLY A 182 19.76 -3.72 17.38
N GLU A 183 19.52 -4.64 16.44
CA GLU A 183 20.36 -4.82 15.24
C GLU A 183 20.18 -3.72 14.19
N VAL A 184 18.99 -3.11 14.14
CA VAL A 184 18.64 -2.03 13.22
C VAL A 184 18.45 -0.75 14.03
N ASN A 185 19.20 0.29 13.70
CA ASN A 185 19.07 1.60 14.34
C ASN A 185 18.36 2.64 13.46
N VAL A 186 18.12 2.35 12.17
CA VAL A 186 17.33 3.22 11.28
C VAL A 186 16.34 2.42 10.44
N PHE A 187 15.04 2.65 10.65
CA PHE A 187 14.00 2.23 9.71
C PHE A 187 13.69 3.34 8.73
N ILE A 188 13.63 3.03 7.44
CA ILE A 188 13.26 3.99 6.40
C ILE A 188 12.01 3.49 5.71
N VAL A 189 10.99 4.34 5.67
CA VAL A 189 9.69 4.07 5.04
C VAL A 189 9.39 5.11 3.97
N PRO A 190 8.65 4.78 2.91
CA PRO A 190 8.29 5.76 1.90
C PRO A 190 7.20 6.72 2.39
N THR A 191 7.03 7.86 1.70
CA THR A 191 5.82 8.66 1.80
C THR A 191 4.61 7.89 1.30
N GLU A 192 3.49 7.98 2.01
CA GLU A 192 2.24 7.28 1.71
C GLU A 192 1.27 8.14 0.88
N LYS A 193 0.35 7.48 0.16
CA LYS A 193 -0.72 8.16 -0.62
C LYS A 193 -1.67 8.93 0.30
N THR A 194 -1.96 8.37 1.47
CA THR A 194 -2.80 8.98 2.51
C THR A 194 -1.99 9.14 3.80
N PRO A 195 -2.33 10.09 4.69
CA PRO A 195 -1.62 10.25 5.96
C PRO A 195 -1.97 9.18 6.99
N TRP A 196 -2.97 8.32 6.72
CA TRP A 196 -3.59 7.50 7.77
C TRP A 196 -2.67 6.44 8.35
N ALA A 197 -1.75 5.86 7.57
CA ALA A 197 -0.77 4.92 8.10
C ALA A 197 0.12 5.58 9.16
N PHE A 198 0.66 6.78 8.86
CA PHE A 198 1.43 7.56 9.83
C PHE A 198 0.61 8.02 11.03
N VAL A 199 -0.64 8.45 10.81
CA VAL A 199 -1.54 8.84 11.91
C VAL A 199 -1.84 7.65 12.82
N ASN A 200 -2.09 6.48 12.25
CA ASN A 200 -2.36 5.27 13.00
C ASN A 200 -1.14 4.87 13.84
N PHE A 201 0.05 4.80 13.21
CA PHE A 201 1.31 4.56 13.90
C PHE A 201 1.55 5.56 15.03
N ILE A 202 1.42 6.87 14.81
CA ILE A 202 1.65 7.85 15.88
C ILE A 202 0.66 7.68 17.04
N ARG A 203 -0.59 7.29 16.76
CA ARG A 203 -1.63 7.07 17.79
C ARG A 203 -1.38 5.81 18.61
N SER A 204 -0.88 4.74 18.00
CA SER A 204 -0.55 3.49 18.69
C SER A 204 0.87 3.48 19.25
N MET A 205 1.62 4.57 19.15
CA MET A 205 3.02 4.64 19.58
C MET A 205 3.24 4.32 21.07
N ASP A 206 2.23 4.54 21.92
CA ASP A 206 2.28 4.17 23.35
C ASP A 206 2.07 2.67 23.60
N GLU A 207 1.66 1.91 22.58
CA GLU A 207 1.40 0.46 22.65
C GLU A 207 2.66 -0.39 22.42
N TYR A 208 3.73 0.20 21.85
CA TYR A 208 4.98 -0.50 21.57
C TYR A 208 6.21 0.26 22.07
N TYR A 209 7.24 -0.50 22.45
CA TYR A 209 8.51 0.05 22.90
C TYR A 209 9.39 0.45 21.72
N ILE A 210 9.70 1.75 21.60
CA ILE A 210 10.71 2.26 20.67
C ILE A 210 11.99 2.54 21.47
N PRO A 211 13.10 1.82 21.23
CA PRO A 211 14.37 2.12 21.88
C PRO A 211 14.84 3.55 21.56
N ASP A 212 15.48 4.23 22.52
CA ASP A 212 16.02 5.58 22.31
C ASP A 212 17.05 5.66 21.17
N SER A 213 17.69 4.54 20.84
CA SER A 213 18.64 4.41 19.72
C SER A 213 17.98 4.19 18.36
N ALA A 214 16.68 3.87 18.31
CA ALA A 214 15.96 3.60 17.07
C ALA A 214 15.51 4.91 16.42
N MET A 215 15.80 5.05 15.13
CA MET A 215 15.35 6.15 14.30
C MET A 215 14.38 5.65 13.23
N ILE A 216 13.43 6.49 12.87
CA ILE A 216 12.52 6.24 11.75
C ILE A 216 12.57 7.44 10.83
N TRP A 217 12.93 7.21 9.57
CA TRP A 217 13.01 8.25 8.53
C TRP A 217 12.00 7.99 7.43
N VAL A 218 11.57 9.06 6.77
CA VAL A 218 10.57 9.02 5.70
C VAL A 218 11.22 9.46 4.40
N ALA A 219 11.22 8.57 3.41
CA ALA A 219 11.76 8.83 2.09
C ALA A 219 10.66 9.25 1.11
N ASN A 220 10.82 10.44 0.52
CA ASN A 220 10.08 10.83 -0.66
C ASN A 220 10.80 10.30 -1.90
N ILE A 221 10.49 9.06 -2.29
CA ILE A 221 11.14 8.38 -3.43
C ILE A 221 11.00 9.19 -4.73
N LYS A 222 9.87 9.87 -4.93
CA LYS A 222 9.62 10.69 -6.12
C LYS A 222 10.50 11.94 -6.18
N LYS A 223 10.68 12.64 -5.06
CA LYS A 223 11.54 13.83 -4.95
C LYS A 223 13.02 13.50 -4.76
N GLY A 224 13.33 12.28 -4.32
CA GLY A 224 14.68 11.87 -3.98
C GLY A 224 15.17 12.47 -2.66
N SER A 225 14.26 12.72 -1.71
CA SER A 225 14.59 13.32 -0.42
C SER A 225 14.20 12.43 0.76
N ILE A 226 14.81 12.69 1.92
CA ILE A 226 14.55 12.00 3.18
C ILE A 226 14.36 13.04 4.28
N ASP A 227 13.45 12.77 5.21
CA ASP A 227 13.22 13.56 6.42
C ASP A 227 13.10 12.66 7.65
N PRO A 228 13.52 13.12 8.84
CA PRO A 228 13.39 12.35 10.07
C PRO A 228 11.95 12.37 10.59
N LEU A 229 11.43 11.22 10.99
CA LEU A 229 10.20 11.10 11.77
C LEU A 229 10.53 10.92 13.26
N ILE A 230 11.20 9.83 13.64
CA ILE A 230 11.56 9.56 15.03
C ILE A 230 13.07 9.48 15.19
N GLY A 231 13.55 9.95 16.33
CA GLY A 231 14.96 9.99 16.68
C GLY A 231 15.72 11.15 16.03
N GLU A 232 16.92 11.41 16.54
CA GLU A 232 17.83 12.43 16.01
C GLU A 232 19.18 11.78 15.71
N PRO A 233 19.74 11.96 14.51
CA PRO A 233 21.07 11.43 14.22
C PRO A 233 22.12 12.21 15.01
N GLY A 234 23.14 11.50 15.52
CA GLY A 234 24.28 12.12 16.19
C GLY A 234 25.22 12.87 15.24
N ASP A 235 25.15 12.60 13.94
CA ASP A 235 25.94 13.28 12.91
C ASP A 235 25.20 14.50 12.33
N SER A 236 25.82 15.67 12.47
CA SER A 236 25.35 16.92 11.87
C SER A 236 25.30 16.88 10.33
N ALA A 237 26.15 16.09 9.68
CA ALA A 237 26.13 15.93 8.22
C ALA A 237 24.82 15.29 7.76
N ILE A 238 24.37 14.21 8.40
CA ILE A 238 23.05 13.61 8.15
C ILE A 238 21.95 14.64 8.37
N THR A 239 22.02 15.39 9.47
CA THR A 239 21.02 16.42 9.78
C THR A 239 20.93 17.48 8.69
N SER A 240 22.06 17.88 8.10
CA SER A 240 22.10 18.88 7.02
C SER A 240 21.63 18.36 5.66
N THR A 241 21.65 17.04 5.44
CA THR A 241 21.19 16.41 4.20
C THR A 241 19.67 16.23 4.16
N PHE A 242 18.99 16.21 5.31
CA PHE A 242 17.53 16.14 5.34
C PHE A 242 16.89 17.36 4.63
N ASP A 243 15.81 17.13 3.91
CA ASP A 243 15.14 18.17 3.09
C ASP A 243 14.50 19.26 3.97
N ASN A 244 13.77 18.87 5.01
CA ASN A 244 13.18 19.82 5.95
C ASN A 244 13.01 19.25 7.38
N PRO A 245 14.12 19.02 8.10
CA PRO A 245 14.09 18.40 9.42
C PRO A 245 13.33 19.25 10.46
N SER A 246 13.36 20.58 10.32
CA SER A 246 12.65 21.49 11.23
C SER A 246 11.13 21.38 11.12
N ARG A 247 10.61 21.20 9.90
CA ARG A 247 9.18 21.04 9.64
C ARG A 247 8.70 19.67 10.08
N ALA A 248 9.49 18.63 9.83
CA ALA A 248 9.17 17.27 10.26
C ALA A 248 9.04 17.19 11.79
N LYS A 249 10.02 17.73 12.53
CA LYS A 249 9.97 17.82 14.01
C LYS A 249 8.74 18.60 14.50
N LYS A 250 8.44 19.76 13.92
CA LYS A 250 7.26 20.57 14.29
C LYS A 250 5.95 19.83 14.06
N ALA A 251 5.81 19.12 12.93
CA ALA A 251 4.61 18.34 12.64
C ALA A 251 4.35 17.34 13.76
N ILE A 252 5.36 16.57 14.16
CA ILE A 252 5.23 15.53 15.18
C ILE A 252 4.93 16.13 16.56
N GLN A 253 5.56 17.25 16.92
CA GLN A 253 5.25 17.96 18.17
C GLN A 253 3.80 18.44 18.21
N ILE A 254 3.27 18.95 17.10
CA ILE A 254 1.86 19.36 17.01
C ILE A 254 0.95 18.14 17.20
N TRP A 255 1.24 17.03 16.52
CA TRP A 255 0.44 15.81 16.62
C TRP A 255 0.45 15.20 18.02
N ARG A 256 1.62 15.14 18.68
CA ARG A 256 1.74 14.68 20.09
C ARG A 256 1.00 15.59 21.07
N ARG A 257 1.02 16.91 20.84
CA ARG A 257 0.30 17.89 21.70
C ARG A 257 -1.21 17.91 21.45
N ALA A 258 -1.65 17.60 20.24
CA ALA A 258 -3.06 17.60 19.87
C ALA A 258 -3.82 16.36 20.39
N GLY A 259 -3.16 15.42 21.09
CA GLY A 259 -3.82 14.31 21.77
C GLY A 259 -4.64 13.39 20.85
N GLY A 260 -4.30 13.31 19.57
CA GLY A 260 -5.15 12.70 18.56
C GLY A 260 -6.40 13.54 18.30
N ILE A 261 -6.64 13.92 17.04
CA ILE A 261 -7.92 14.52 16.67
C ILE A 261 -9.04 13.61 17.17
N ASP A 262 -9.88 14.19 18.02
CA ASP A 262 -11.08 13.64 18.62
C ASP A 262 -11.92 12.94 17.52
N SER A 263 -12.34 11.71 17.79
CA SER A 263 -13.14 10.88 16.89
C SER A 263 -14.52 11.49 16.59
N SER A 264 -14.87 12.60 17.23
CA SER A 264 -16.07 13.39 16.99
C SER A 264 -16.12 14.14 15.64
N PHE A 265 -15.02 14.17 14.86
CA PHE A 265 -14.99 14.85 13.55
C PHE A 265 -15.34 13.99 12.33
N ILE A 266 -15.58 12.69 12.50
CA ILE A 266 -16.16 11.84 11.46
C ILE A 266 -17.58 11.51 11.91
N GLY A 267 -18.54 12.28 11.40
CA GLY A 267 -19.96 12.01 11.60
C GLY A 267 -20.32 10.61 11.11
N LEU A 268 -20.37 9.67 12.05
CA LEU A 268 -21.08 8.40 11.93
C LEU A 268 -22.30 8.51 12.85
N SER A 269 -23.41 8.92 12.25
CA SER A 269 -24.77 8.62 12.70
C SER A 269 -25.42 7.76 11.63
#